data_AF-A0A2N1DSH1-F1
#
_entry.id   AF-A0A2N1DSH1-F1
#
_cell.length_a   1.000
_cell.length_b   1.000
_cell.length_c   1.000
_cell.angle_alpha   90.00
_cell.angle_beta   90.00
_cell.angle_gamma   90.00
#
_symmetry.space_group_name_H-M   'P 1'
#
loop_
_entity.id
_entity.type
_entity.pdbx_description
1 polymer ?
#
loop_
_entity_poly.entity_id
_entity_poly.type
_entity_poly.pdbx_seq_one_letter_code
_entity_poly.pdbx_strand_id
1 'polypeptide(L)'
;FKIPAPYTSQECAKCDYTHPSNRKSQDLFVCGSCGNTDNADNNASLVIKNRAINLILDTGTVLSEKGVLVAKSDSGCGGKRKTSRAKSSASSRQRSVKKEKLVA
;
A
#
# COMPACT_ATOMS: atom_id res chain seq x y z
N PHE A 1 1.22 18.59 -13.27
CA PHE A 1 0.79 17.22 -13.59
C PHE A 1 -0.21 16.74 -12.55
N LYS A 2 -1.01 15.72 -12.86
CA LYS A 2 -2.00 15.11 -11.96
C LYS A 2 -1.58 13.67 -11.64
N ILE A 3 -1.94 13.20 -10.44
CA ILE A 3 -1.68 11.83 -10.00
C ILE A 3 -3.00 11.04 -10.08
N PRO A 4 -3.00 9.81 -10.62
CA PRO A 4 -4.18 8.97 -10.59
C PRO A 4 -4.55 8.61 -9.14
N ALA A 5 -5.76 8.96 -8.73
CA ALA A 5 -6.29 8.71 -7.39
C ALA A 5 -7.43 7.66 -7.29
N PRO A 6 -7.57 6.65 -8.19
CA PRO A 6 -8.61 5.64 -8.02
C PRO A 6 -8.34 4.81 -6.75
N TYR A 7 -9.42 4.51 -6.02
CA TYR A 7 -9.45 3.66 -4.83
C TYR A 7 -8.51 4.07 -3.68
N THR A 8 -8.03 5.32 -3.68
CA THR A 8 -7.12 5.85 -2.63
C THR A 8 -7.73 5.84 -1.24
N SER A 9 -9.05 5.87 -1.13
CA SER A 9 -9.78 5.74 0.14
C SER A 9 -9.83 4.29 0.66
N GLN A 10 -9.45 3.31 -0.14
CA GLN A 10 -9.46 1.88 0.19
C GLN A 10 -8.04 1.29 0.31
N GLU A 11 -7.02 2.00 -0.15
CA GLU A 11 -5.61 1.62 -0.11
C GLU A 11 -4.94 2.08 1.20
N CYS A 12 -4.14 1.21 1.81
CA CYS A 12 -3.36 1.58 2.99
C CYS A 12 -2.05 2.25 2.61
N ALA A 13 -1.81 3.48 3.08
CA ALA A 13 -0.56 4.20 2.82
C ALA A 13 0.71 3.54 3.40
N LYS A 14 0.56 2.57 4.31
CA LYS A 14 1.68 1.89 5.00
C LYS A 14 2.12 0.58 4.34
N CYS A 15 1.18 -0.18 3.77
CA CYS A 15 1.44 -1.52 3.25
C CYS A 15 0.83 -1.78 1.86
N ASP A 16 0.25 -0.76 1.23
CA ASP A 16 -0.35 -0.79 -0.10
C ASP A 16 -1.53 -1.76 -0.26
N TYR A 17 -1.98 -2.40 0.82
CA TYR A 17 -3.14 -3.28 0.81
C TYR A 17 -4.42 -2.49 0.51
N THR A 18 -5.09 -2.84 -0.58
CA THR A 18 -6.33 -2.21 -1.03
C THR A 18 -7.49 -3.16 -0.84
N HIS A 19 -8.50 -2.74 -0.08
CA HIS A 19 -9.71 -3.52 0.13
C HIS A 19 -10.89 -2.60 0.46
N PRO A 20 -12.11 -2.86 -0.07
CA PRO A 20 -13.28 -2.02 0.19
C PRO A 20 -13.60 -1.84 1.68
N SER A 21 -13.36 -2.88 2.49
CA SER A 21 -13.62 -2.85 3.93
C SER A 21 -12.59 -2.04 4.75
N ASN A 22 -11.52 -1.51 4.13
CA ASN A 22 -10.53 -0.71 4.84
C ASN A 22 -11.09 0.66 5.25
N ARG A 23 -12.03 1.24 4.46
CA ARG A 23 -12.78 2.44 4.85
C ARG A 23 -14.00 2.02 5.65
N LYS A 24 -14.04 2.37 6.95
CA LYS A 24 -15.13 1.98 7.85
C LYS A 24 -16.27 2.99 7.86
N SER A 25 -15.93 4.28 7.77
CA SER A 25 -16.88 5.40 7.72
C SER A 25 -16.30 6.51 6.84
N GLN A 26 -16.96 7.68 6.83
CA GLN A 26 -16.45 8.85 6.12
C GLN A 26 -15.05 9.23 6.61
N ASP A 27 -14.84 9.20 7.93
CA ASP A 27 -13.69 9.67 8.67
C ASP A 27 -12.74 8.56 9.14
N LEU A 28 -13.20 7.32 9.33
CA LEU A 28 -12.39 6.23 9.88
C LEU A 28 -11.85 5.28 8.81
N PHE A 29 -10.54 5.08 8.82
CA PHE A 29 -9.83 4.06 8.05
C PHE A 29 -9.16 3.05 8.97
N VAL A 30 -9.30 1.76 8.67
CA VAL A 30 -8.63 0.66 9.38
C VAL A 30 -8.17 -0.38 8.36
N CYS A 31 -6.85 -0.55 8.21
CA CYS A 31 -6.29 -1.55 7.30
C CYS A 31 -6.50 -2.96 7.85
N GLY A 32 -7.18 -3.83 7.08
CA GLY A 32 -7.37 -5.24 7.44
C GLY A 32 -6.11 -6.10 7.38
N SER A 33 -5.02 -5.61 6.78
CA SER A 33 -3.76 -6.36 6.63
C SER A 33 -2.72 -6.01 7.70
N CYS A 34 -2.43 -4.73 7.90
CA CYS A 34 -1.39 -4.29 8.85
C CYS A 34 -1.92 -3.63 10.13
N GLY A 35 -3.24 -3.44 10.24
CA GLY A 35 -3.87 -2.81 11.40
C GLY A 35 -3.67 -1.29 11.52
N ASN A 36 -3.15 -0.62 10.49
CA ASN A 36 -3.02 0.84 10.50
C ASN A 36 -4.39 1.52 10.59
N THR A 37 -4.52 2.45 11.53
CA THR A 37 -5.74 3.24 11.77
C THR A 37 -5.40 4.71 11.61
N ASP A 38 -6.23 5.44 10.86
CA ASP A 38 -6.04 6.86 10.59
C ASP A 38 -7.38 7.49 10.16
N ASN A 39 -7.40 8.80 10.00
CA ASN A 39 -8.48 9.46 9.27
C ASN A 39 -8.45 9.04 7.79
N ALA A 40 -9.61 8.73 7.20
CA ALA A 40 -9.71 8.24 5.82
C ALA A 40 -9.15 9.23 4.78
N ASP A 41 -9.39 10.53 4.95
CA ASP A 41 -8.91 11.56 4.02
C ASP A 41 -7.40 11.81 4.19
N ASN A 42 -6.89 11.70 5.43
CA ASN A 42 -5.45 11.75 5.70
C ASN A 42 -4.72 10.57 5.04
N ASN A 43 -5.21 9.34 5.26
CA ASN A 43 -4.65 8.15 4.63
C ASN A 43 -4.69 8.27 3.09
N ALA A 44 -5.80 8.70 2.50
CA ALA A 44 -5.91 8.89 1.04
C ALA A 44 -4.88 9.93 0.53
N SER A 45 -4.66 11.01 1.27
CA SER A 45 -3.65 12.03 0.94
C SER A 45 -2.23 11.44 0.96
N LEU A 46 -1.93 10.58 1.94
CA LEU A 46 -0.64 9.88 2.03
C LEU A 46 -0.46 8.88 0.87
N VAL A 47 -1.50 8.13 0.49
CA VAL A 47 -1.47 7.26 -0.69
C VAL A 47 -1.14 8.08 -1.96
N ILE A 48 -1.81 9.22 -2.17
CA ILE A 48 -1.55 10.08 -3.34
C ILE A 48 -0.11 10.60 -3.33
N LYS A 49 0.40 11.01 -2.17
CA LYS A 49 1.80 11.44 -2.00
C LYS A 49 2.76 10.32 -2.39
N ASN A 50 2.56 9.11 -1.89
CA ASN A 50 3.41 7.97 -2.19
C ASN A 50 3.39 7.63 -3.70
N ARG A 51 2.21 7.62 -4.32
CA ARG A 51 2.06 7.43 -5.78
C ARG A 51 2.79 8.51 -6.56
N ALA A 52 2.73 9.77 -6.13
CA ALA A 52 3.44 10.89 -6.76
C ALA A 52 4.95 10.68 -6.73
N ILE A 53 5.50 10.36 -5.55
CA ILE A 53 6.92 10.09 -5.38
C ILE A 53 7.37 8.93 -6.27
N ASN A 54 6.62 7.82 -6.26
CA ASN A 54 6.95 6.65 -7.08
C ASN A 54 6.93 6.95 -8.58
N LEU A 55 5.96 7.72 -9.06
CA LEU A 55 5.89 8.12 -10.47
C LEU A 55 7.03 9.07 -10.85
N ILE A 56 7.40 10.02 -9.98
CA ILE A 56 8.50 10.96 -10.27
C ILE A 56 9.85 10.24 -10.29
N LEU A 57 10.04 9.25 -9.43
CA LEU A 57 11.28 8.47 -9.36
C LEU A 57 11.39 7.39 -10.44
N ASP A 58 10.28 6.96 -11.05
CA ASP A 58 10.32 5.99 -12.15
C ASP A 58 10.74 6.67 -13.47
N THR A 59 11.89 6.23 -14.00
CA THR A 59 12.43 6.69 -15.28
C THR A 59 11.50 6.40 -16.48
N GLY A 60 10.56 5.46 -16.32
CA GLY A 60 9.58 5.11 -17.33
C GLY A 60 8.31 5.97 -17.33
N THR A 61 8.17 6.93 -16.40
CA THR A 61 6.96 7.75 -16.32
C THR A 61 6.88 8.77 -17.45
N VAL A 62 5.69 8.91 -18.03
CA VAL A 62 5.39 9.92 -19.04
C VAL A 62 4.21 10.77 -18.61
N LEU A 63 4.20 12.02 -19.04
CA LEU A 63 3.07 12.92 -18.90
C LEU A 63 2.13 12.71 -20.07
N SER A 64 0.93 12.20 -19.81
CA SER A 64 -0.12 12.09 -20.85
C SER A 64 -0.60 13.46 -21.33
N GLU A 65 -1.23 13.53 -22.50
CA GLU A 65 -1.86 14.75 -23.04
C GLU A 65 -2.88 15.37 -22.07
N LYS A 66 -3.52 14.55 -21.23
CA LYS A 66 -4.46 14.97 -20.18
C LYS A 66 -3.76 15.56 -18.94
N GLY A 67 -2.43 15.65 -18.96
CA GLY A 67 -1.60 16.13 -17.85
C GLY A 67 -1.51 15.17 -16.67
N VAL A 68 -1.88 13.89 -16.83
CA VAL A 68 -1.78 12.84 -15.79
C VAL A 68 -0.47 12.09 -15.95
N LEU A 69 0.28 11.90 -14.85
CA LEU A 69 1.46 11.03 -14.84
C LEU A 69 1.03 9.57 -14.93
N VAL A 70 1.58 8.86 -15.90
CA VAL A 70 1.32 7.44 -16.12
C VAL A 70 2.65 6.72 -16.37
N ALA A 71 2.77 5.48 -15.90
CA ALA A 71 3.89 4.65 -16.32
C ALA A 71 3.78 4.39 -17.83
N LYS A 72 4.91 4.38 -18.57
CA LYS A 72 4.93 3.91 -19.97
C LYS A 72 4.30 2.51 -20.01
N SER A 73 3.11 2.40 -20.58
CA SER A 73 2.54 1.13 -20.98
C SER A 73 3.44 0.52 -22.06
N ASP A 74 3.77 -0.76 -21.88
CA ASP A 74 4.77 -1.56 -22.61
C ASP A 74 4.68 -1.47 -24.14
N SER A 75 5.15 -0.36 -24.71
CA SER A 75 5.45 -0.23 -26.13
C SER A 75 6.91 -0.69 -26.35
N GLY A 76 7.19 -1.96 -26.04
CA GLY A 76 8.44 -2.63 -26.44
C GLY A 76 9.36 -3.13 -25.31
N CYS A 77 9.64 -4.43 -25.38
CA CYS A 77 10.78 -5.14 -24.77
C CYS A 77 10.86 -5.22 -23.23
N GLY A 78 9.91 -5.95 -22.62
CA GLY A 78 10.21 -7.22 -21.92
C GLY A 78 11.36 -7.31 -20.92
N GLY A 79 11.80 -6.22 -20.29
CA GLY A 79 12.77 -6.28 -19.20
C GLY A 79 12.07 -6.72 -17.92
N LYS A 80 12.23 -7.98 -17.48
CA LYS A 80 11.75 -8.40 -16.16
C LYS A 80 12.37 -7.48 -15.11
N ARG A 81 11.57 -6.59 -14.50
CA ARG A 81 11.95 -5.90 -13.27
C ARG A 81 12.15 -6.98 -12.22
N LYS A 82 13.40 -7.35 -11.95
CA LYS A 82 13.74 -8.12 -10.75
C LYS A 82 13.45 -7.18 -9.58
N THR A 83 12.23 -7.21 -9.07
CA THR A 83 12.02 -6.83 -7.68
C THR A 83 12.82 -7.85 -6.89
N SER A 84 13.99 -7.45 -6.40
CA SER A 84 14.66 -8.20 -5.34
C SER A 84 13.72 -8.15 -4.15
N ARG A 85 12.83 -9.14 -4.04
CA ARG A 85 12.12 -9.46 -2.82
C ARG A 85 13.22 -9.65 -1.77
N ALA A 86 13.44 -8.62 -0.95
CA ALA A 86 14.26 -8.75 0.23
C ALA A 86 13.66 -9.92 1.04
N LYS A 87 14.43 -11.00 1.17
CA LYS A 87 14.08 -12.13 2.01
C LYS A 87 13.92 -11.57 3.42
N SER A 88 12.70 -11.63 3.94
CA SER A 88 12.44 -11.54 5.37
C SER A 88 13.12 -12.74 6.03
N SER A 89 14.25 -12.51 6.69
CA SER A 89 14.84 -13.47 7.63
C SER A 89 14.07 -13.37 8.95
N ALA A 90 13.15 -14.31 9.16
CA ALA A 90 12.56 -14.53 10.47
C ALA A 90 13.60 -15.13 11.43
N SER A 91 13.73 -14.65 12.67
CA SER A 91 14.00 -15.49 13.84
C SER A 91 13.84 -14.77 15.19
N SER A 92 13.36 -15.54 16.19
CA SER A 92 13.41 -15.36 17.65
C SER A 92 12.30 -14.51 18.31
N ARG A 93 11.51 -14.96 19.29
CA ARG A 93 11.53 -16.15 20.17
C ARG A 93 10.12 -16.52 20.62
N GLN A 94 9.86 -17.82 20.76
CA GLN A 94 8.73 -18.36 21.53
C GLN A 94 8.98 -18.14 23.03
N ARG A 95 7.94 -17.75 23.78
CA ARG A 95 7.85 -18.05 25.21
C ARG A 95 6.57 -18.84 25.46
N SER A 96 6.80 -20.13 25.73
CA SER A 96 5.83 -21.08 26.26
C SER A 96 5.53 -20.71 27.71
N VAL A 97 4.25 -20.57 28.08
CA VAL A 97 3.81 -20.86 29.44
C VAL A 97 2.63 -21.82 29.34
N LYS A 98 2.84 -22.98 29.93
CA LYS A 98 1.94 -24.13 30.02
C LYS A 98 0.60 -23.73 30.67
N LYS A 99 -0.49 -24.26 30.12
CA LYS A 99 -1.83 -24.37 30.71
C LYS A 99 -1.77 -25.06 32.08
N GLU A 100 -2.67 -24.67 32.98
CA GLU A 100 -3.49 -25.66 33.70
C GLU A 100 -4.93 -25.17 33.88
N LYS A 101 -5.87 -26.09 33.65
CA LYS A 101 -7.32 -25.95 33.84
C LYS A 101 -7.63 -26.08 35.33
N LEU A 102 -8.71 -25.46 35.81
CA LEU A 102 -9.68 -26.16 36.64
C LEU A 102 -11.03 -25.44 36.65
N VAL A 103 -12.05 -26.24 36.37
CA VAL A 103 -13.48 -25.97 36.55
C VAL A 103 -13.81 -26.16 38.03
N ALA A 104 -14.66 -25.29 38.58
CA ALA A 104 -15.64 -25.61 39.61
C ALA A 104 -16.86 -24.72 39.36
#